data_AF-A0A0A9FPX1-F1
#
_entry.id   AF-A0A0A9FPX1-F1
#
_cell.length_a   1.000
_cell.length_b   1.000
_cell.length_c   1.000
_cell.angle_alpha   90.00
_cell.angle_beta   90.00
_cell.angle_gamma   90.00
#
_symmetry.space_group_name_H-M   'P 1'
#
loop_
_entity.id
_entity.type
_entity.pdbx_description
1 polymer ?
#
loop_
_entity_poly.entity_id
_entity_poly.type
_entity_poly.pdbx_seq_one_letter_code
_entity_poly.pdbx_strand_id
1 'polypeptide(L)' 'MSAWRIAGILHALEGWDMHECGDDMMDIEKSWSAAMKHGFVPLTKG' A
#
# COMPACT_ATOMS: atom_id res chain seq x y z
N MET A 1 8.98 -8.39 -3.67
CA MET A 1 8.75 -7.60 -2.44
C MET A 1 7.32 -7.89 -1.98
N SER A 2 7.07 -7.94 -0.68
CA SER A 2 5.81 -8.39 -0.10
C SER A 2 4.86 -7.22 0.20
N ALA A 3 3.54 -7.42 0.07
CA ALA A 3 2.53 -6.36 0.18
C ALA A 3 2.67 -5.48 1.44
N TRP A 4 2.80 -6.07 2.63
CA TRP A 4 3.05 -5.37 3.90
C TRP A 4 4.26 -4.41 3.91
N ARG A 5 5.34 -4.71 3.18
CA ARG A 5 6.51 -3.82 3.08
C ARG A 5 6.22 -2.64 2.15
N ILE A 6 5.47 -2.89 1.08
CA ILE A 6 5.04 -1.86 0.14
C ILE A 6 4.05 -0.90 0.82
N ALA A 7 3.14 -1.41 1.66
CA ALA A 7 2.21 -0.58 2.45
C ALA A 7 2.95 0.43 3.33
N GLY A 8 3.97 0.01 4.09
CA GLY A 8 4.79 0.95 4.89
C GLY A 8 5.51 2.00 4.05
N ILE A 9 6.00 1.64 2.86
CA ILE A 9 6.60 2.61 1.91
C ILE A 9 5.55 3.58 1.38
N LEU A 10 4.35 3.08 1.03
CA LEU A 10 3.22 3.89 0.56
C LEU A 10 2.81 4.94 1.59
N HIS A 11 2.69 4.55 2.86
CA HIS A 11 2.39 5.48 3.96
C HIS A 11 3.41 6.62 4.02
N ALA A 12 4.70 6.30 3.92
CA ALA A 12 5.76 7.32 3.90
C ALA A 12 5.73 8.21 2.65
N LEU A 13 5.47 7.65 1.47
CA LEU A 13 5.44 8.39 0.20
C LEU A 13 4.22 9.32 0.08
N GLU A 14 3.07 8.90 0.58
CA GLU A 14 1.82 9.67 0.51
C GLU A 14 1.58 10.51 1.78
N GLY A 15 2.47 10.42 2.78
CA GLY A 15 2.37 11.18 4.02
C GLY A 15 1.17 10.79 4.89
N TRP A 16 0.78 9.52 4.87
CA TRP A 16 -0.31 9.00 5.71
C TRP A 16 0.22 8.71 7.11
N ASP A 17 -0.41 9.27 8.14
CA ASP A 17 -0.05 9.03 9.55
C ASP A 17 -0.89 7.94 10.23
N MET A 18 -1.84 7.36 9.49
CA MET A 18 -2.78 6.35 9.97
C MET A 18 -2.04 5.11 10.46
N HIS A 19 -2.42 4.63 11.63
CA HIS A 19 -1.96 3.35 12.14
C HIS A 19 -2.98 2.25 11.82
N GLU A 20 -2.72 1.47 10.77
CA GLU A 20 -3.60 0.37 10.38
C GLU A 20 -3.47 -0.81 11.37
N CYS A 21 -4.58 -1.25 11.96
CA CYS A 21 -4.63 -2.39 12.86
C CYS A 21 -6.01 -3.06 12.85
N GLY A 22 -6.04 -4.38 12.65
CA GLY A 22 -7.29 -5.14 12.60
C GLY A 22 -8.18 -4.68 11.45
N ASP A 23 -9.40 -4.25 11.77
CA ASP A 23 -10.39 -3.75 10.79
C ASP A 23 -10.19 -2.27 10.45
N ASP A 24 -9.35 -1.54 11.19
CA ASP A 24 -8.97 -0.17 10.85
C ASP A 24 -7.83 -0.21 9.84
N MET A 25 -8.19 -0.15 8.57
CA MET A 25 -7.28 -0.22 7.43
C MET A 25 -7.57 0.90 6.45
N MET A 26 -6.54 1.33 5.73
CA MET A 26 -6.65 2.26 4.61
C MET A 26 -7.56 1.68 3.55
N ASP A 27 -8.33 2.57 2.93
CA ASP A 27 -9.14 2.21 1.78
C ASP A 27 -8.30 1.47 0.72
N ILE A 28 -8.78 0.29 0.32
CA ILE A 28 -8.05 -0.61 -0.57
C ILE A 28 -7.85 0.03 -1.94
N GLU A 29 -8.85 0.73 -2.47
CA GLU A 29 -8.78 1.38 -3.78
C GLU A 29 -7.81 2.57 -3.77
N LYS A 30 -7.81 3.35 -2.68
CA LYS A 30 -6.84 4.42 -2.46
C LYS A 30 -5.41 3.86 -2.41
N SER A 31 -5.21 2.79 -1.63
CA SER A 31 -3.91 2.14 -1.47
C SER A 31 -3.41 1.54 -2.79
N TRP A 32 -4.30 0.90 -3.54
CA TRP A 32 -4.00 0.31 -4.84
C TRP A 32 -3.62 1.38 -5.88
N SER A 33 -4.41 2.44 -5.97
CA SER A 33 -4.16 3.54 -6.91
C SER A 33 -2.81 4.22 -6.63
N ALA A 34 -2.49 4.44 -5.36
CA ALA A 34 -1.20 4.98 -4.95
C ALA A 34 -0.05 4.01 -5.27
N ALA A 35 -0.25 2.70 -5.05
CA ALA A 35 0.75 1.69 -5.39
C ALA A 35 1.11 1.73 -6.88
N MET A 36 0.10 1.77 -7.75
CA MET A 36 0.30 1.87 -9.20
C MET A 36 0.96 3.19 -9.61
N LYS A 37 0.57 4.32 -9.00
CA LYS A 37 1.17 5.64 -9.23
C LYS A 37 2.67 5.66 -8.93
N HIS A 38 3.11 4.95 -7.90
CA HIS A 38 4.53 4.81 -7.53
C HIS A 38 5.26 3.66 -8.25
N GLY A 39 4.61 3.01 -9.21
CA GLY A 39 5.21 1.97 -10.04
C GLY A 39 5.33 0.60 -9.39
N PHE A 40 4.67 0.38 -8.25
CA PHE A 40 4.58 -0.97 -7.67
C PHE A 40 3.65 -1.83 -8.51
N VAL A 41 4.09 -3.04 -8.83
CA VAL A 41 3.33 -4.02 -9.61
C VAL A 41 3.06 -5.27 -8.80
N PRO A 42 1.88 -5.91 -8.96
CA PRO A 42 1.58 -7.18 -8.32
C PRO A 42 2.56 -8.27 -8.74
N LEU A 43 2.83 -9.20 -7.82
CA LEU A 43 3.52 -10.43 -8.18
C LEU A 43 2.55 -11.31 -9.00
N THR A 44 2.78 -11.43 -10.29
CA THR A 44 2.11 -12.43 -11.13
C THR A 44 2.74 -13.79 -10.87
N LYS A 45 1.93 -14.82 -10.61
CA LYS A 45 2.43 -16.21 -10.69
C LYS A 45 2.63 -16.54 -12.17
N GLY A 46 3.88 -16.77 -12.56
CA GLY A 46 4.23 -17.35 -13.85
C GLY A 46 3.90 -18.83 -13.91
#